data_AF-A0A935WY99-F1
#
_entry.id   AF-A0A935WY99-F1
#
_cell.length_a   1.000
_cell.length_b   1.000
_cell.length_c   1.000
_cell.angle_alpha   90.00
_cell.angle_beta   90.00
_cell.angle_gamma   90.00
#
_symmetry.space_group_name_H-M   'P 1'
#
loop_
_entity.id
_entity.type
_entity.pdbx_description
1 polymer ?
#
loop_
_entity_poly.entity_id
_entity_poly.type
_entity_poly.pdbx_seq_one_letter_code
_entity_poly.pdbx_strand_id
1 'polypeptide(L)'
;MQREVSTILLRTLSVFTLIFAIGTGEAPKAYASSSGPALTVGFVEDQKQAMKDALAVFEAREERLEARQKANARLADRIAELKRRRSRNDYSVDAELSRLLRASVEGERAAASARSALDEARTEVAKTAKAVSGSIRREIAALRPRLASGPASERREAAERILALRRTRTEVAATIERLERRDAGDRTAPLVVSPEPLDGPSDLLEKAEWVEFTRTKLLKKIGEIRRKAEDAERARQLEQDFLAFQTDTTHFDERLHAERVLRQVGAPKSAAGDSGNAAASQTETTAATDTRSDEGAAAQAPSSEASSGAPSDTPSGVYSEPPNLGDFGTGTGSGEPSGGSGGGSGPASETAGGRTPSAPNPMYTPTPIIKDLSADVALGLDTSALGLDAHPSALARLIEALVQLDSKLAQEAKNLRNQARALEQLEGRRQTAQPSPSPSASPSTPDRARPRGGVSSEEKNK
;
A
#
# COMPACT_ATOMS: atom_id res chain seq x y z
N MET A 1 6.92 -31.28 -23.29
CA MET A 1 7.04 -29.82 -23.56
C MET A 1 6.17 -29.32 -24.73
N GLN A 2 6.38 -29.67 -26.00
CA GLN A 2 5.58 -29.06 -27.10
C GLN A 2 4.06 -29.33 -27.01
N ARG A 3 3.63 -30.52 -26.58
CA ARG A 3 2.20 -30.83 -26.41
C ARG A 3 1.56 -30.05 -25.26
N GLU A 4 2.26 -29.89 -24.14
CA GLU A 4 1.76 -29.12 -22.99
C GLU A 4 1.69 -27.62 -23.28
N VAL A 5 2.66 -27.08 -24.02
CA VAL A 5 2.65 -25.67 -24.47
C VAL A 5 1.46 -25.41 -25.41
N SER A 6 1.14 -26.36 -26.30
CA SER A 6 0.00 -26.23 -27.21
C SER A 6 -1.35 -26.28 -26.48
N THR A 7 -1.51 -27.16 -25.48
CA THR A 7 -2.75 -27.23 -24.68
C THR A 7 -2.96 -25.99 -23.81
N ILE A 8 -1.88 -25.44 -23.26
CA ILE A 8 -1.93 -24.18 -22.50
C ILE A 8 -2.30 -23.02 -23.43
N LEU A 9 -1.69 -22.92 -24.61
CA LEU A 9 -1.99 -21.88 -25.61
C LEU A 9 -3.45 -21.90 -26.08
N LEU A 10 -4.00 -23.08 -26.38
CA LEU A 10 -5.41 -23.25 -26.79
C LEU A 10 -6.39 -22.86 -25.68
N ARG A 11 -6.08 -23.20 -24.41
CA ARG A 11 -6.92 -22.80 -23.27
C ARG A 11 -6.81 -21.31 -22.98
N THR A 12 -5.63 -20.71 -23.09
CA THR A 12 -5.46 -19.25 -22.92
C THR A 12 -6.17 -18.47 -24.02
N LEU A 13 -6.15 -18.92 -25.28
CA LEU A 13 -6.87 -18.26 -26.37
C LEU A 13 -8.39 -18.28 -26.13
N SER A 14 -8.94 -19.40 -25.67
CA SER A 14 -10.37 -19.54 -25.38
C SER A 14 -10.83 -18.59 -24.25
N VAL A 15 -10.04 -18.51 -23.17
CA VAL A 15 -10.31 -17.57 -22.06
C VAL A 15 -10.16 -16.12 -22.52
N PHE A 16 -9.17 -15.80 -23.36
CA PHE A 16 -8.98 -14.44 -23.88
C PHE A 16 -10.15 -13.99 -24.78
N THR A 17 -10.70 -14.91 -25.59
CA THR A 17 -11.86 -14.63 -26.45
C THR A 17 -13.11 -14.36 -25.61
N LEU A 18 -13.29 -15.12 -24.52
CA LEU A 18 -14.41 -14.92 -23.58
C LEU A 18 -14.29 -13.60 -22.80
N ILE A 19 -13.08 -13.24 -22.36
CA ILE A 19 -12.81 -11.98 -21.65
C ILE A 19 -12.95 -10.78 -22.59
N PHE A 20 -12.50 -10.88 -23.85
CA PHE A 20 -12.65 -9.83 -24.86
C PHE A 20 -14.12 -9.56 -25.16
N ALA A 21 -14.96 -10.60 -25.27
CA ALA A 21 -16.41 -10.45 -25.44
C ALA A 21 -17.12 -9.83 -24.22
N ILE A 22 -16.58 -10.01 -23.00
CA ILE A 22 -17.11 -9.39 -21.78
C ILE A 22 -16.63 -7.93 -21.63
N GLY A 23 -15.42 -7.62 -22.10
CA GLY A 23 -14.77 -6.33 -21.93
C GLY A 23 -15.19 -5.25 -22.91
N THR A 24 -15.60 -5.59 -24.14
CA THR A 24 -15.96 -4.60 -25.16
C THR A 24 -17.35 -3.99 -24.99
N GLY A 25 -18.19 -4.52 -24.09
CA GLY A 25 -19.53 -3.96 -23.84
C GLY A 25 -20.49 -4.01 -25.04
N GLU A 26 -20.06 -4.52 -26.19
CA GLU A 26 -20.88 -4.74 -27.37
C GLU A 26 -21.66 -6.05 -27.18
N ALA A 27 -22.79 -5.94 -26.49
CA ALA A 27 -23.81 -6.97 -26.56
C ALA A 27 -24.22 -7.13 -28.03
N PRO A 28 -24.19 -8.35 -28.60
CA PRO A 28 -24.69 -8.57 -29.95
C PRO A 28 -26.16 -8.16 -29.99
N LYS A 29 -26.46 -7.13 -30.77
CA LYS A 29 -27.82 -6.67 -31.09
C LYS A 29 -28.48 -7.71 -31.99
N ALA A 30 -28.87 -8.85 -31.41
CA ALA A 30 -29.64 -9.87 -32.10
C ALA A 30 -30.90 -10.19 -31.26
N TYR A 31 -32.04 -9.78 -31.81
CA TYR A 31 -33.40 -10.20 -31.45
C TYR A 31 -33.90 -9.86 -30.03
N ALA A 32 -34.29 -8.59 -29.85
CA ALA A 32 -35.28 -8.20 -28.85
C ALA A 32 -36.69 -8.56 -29.36
N SER A 33 -37.13 -9.80 -29.16
CA SER A 33 -38.52 -10.20 -29.36
C SER A 33 -38.89 -11.39 -28.46
N SER A 34 -39.63 -11.08 -27.38
CA SER A 34 -40.58 -11.95 -26.68
C SER A 34 -40.11 -13.32 -26.17
N SER A 35 -39.08 -13.36 -25.34
CA SER A 35 -39.04 -14.09 -24.07
C SER A 35 -37.74 -13.69 -23.39
N GLY A 36 -37.80 -13.17 -22.17
CA GLY A 36 -36.60 -12.70 -21.48
C GLY A 36 -35.56 -13.83 -21.47
N PRO A 37 -34.29 -13.57 -21.85
CA PRO A 37 -33.29 -14.62 -21.94
C PRO A 37 -33.14 -15.20 -20.55
N ALA A 38 -33.74 -16.37 -20.33
CA ALA A 38 -33.42 -17.21 -19.20
C ALA A 38 -31.94 -17.47 -19.36
N LEU A 39 -31.11 -16.75 -18.59
CA LEU A 39 -29.68 -17.03 -18.46
C LEU A 39 -29.57 -18.54 -18.29
N THR A 40 -29.07 -19.19 -19.33
CA THR A 40 -29.08 -20.64 -19.43
C THR A 40 -28.30 -21.18 -18.25
N VAL A 41 -28.79 -22.28 -17.66
CA VAL A 41 -28.13 -22.99 -16.54
C VAL A 41 -26.63 -23.17 -16.80
N GLY A 42 -26.26 -23.34 -18.07
CA GLY A 42 -24.87 -23.45 -18.52
C GLY A 42 -23.99 -22.26 -18.13
N PHE A 43 -24.48 -21.02 -18.14
CA PHE A 43 -23.61 -19.85 -17.98
C PHE A 43 -22.92 -19.79 -16.60
N VAL A 44 -23.65 -20.08 -15.50
CA VAL A 44 -23.03 -20.07 -14.17
C VAL A 44 -22.10 -21.28 -13.98
N GLU A 45 -22.40 -22.42 -14.59
CA GLU A 45 -21.52 -23.59 -14.52
C GLU A 45 -20.25 -23.37 -15.36
N ASP A 46 -20.35 -22.73 -16.53
CA ASP A 46 -19.21 -22.33 -17.36
C ASP A 46 -18.31 -21.34 -16.61
N GLN A 47 -18.89 -20.34 -15.93
CA GLN A 47 -18.12 -19.41 -15.11
C GLN A 47 -17.49 -20.09 -13.89
N LYS A 48 -18.18 -21.06 -13.28
CA LYS A 48 -17.64 -21.88 -12.19
C LYS A 48 -16.46 -22.72 -12.68
N GLN A 49 -16.55 -23.30 -13.87
CA GLN A 49 -15.46 -24.05 -14.48
C GLN A 49 -14.27 -23.14 -14.81
N ALA A 50 -14.51 -21.96 -15.37
CA ALA A 50 -13.46 -20.97 -15.61
C ALA A 50 -12.72 -20.56 -14.32
N MET A 51 -13.45 -20.40 -13.21
CA MET A 51 -12.83 -20.13 -11.90
C MET A 51 -11.99 -21.32 -11.40
N LYS A 52 -12.44 -22.57 -11.58
CA LYS A 52 -11.66 -23.77 -11.24
C LYS A 52 -10.39 -23.87 -12.07
N ASP A 53 -10.48 -23.58 -13.38
CA ASP A 53 -9.34 -23.60 -14.28
C ASP A 53 -8.33 -22.51 -13.90
N ALA A 54 -8.79 -21.30 -13.56
CA ALA A 54 -7.94 -20.22 -13.07
C ALA A 54 -7.24 -20.59 -11.75
N LEU A 55 -7.96 -21.25 -10.83
CA LEU A 55 -7.41 -21.71 -9.56
C LEU A 55 -6.34 -22.80 -9.77
N ALA A 56 -6.56 -23.75 -10.68
CA ALA A 56 -5.56 -24.76 -11.03
C ALA A 56 -4.29 -24.14 -11.64
N VAL A 57 -4.43 -23.08 -12.45
CA VAL A 57 -3.27 -22.33 -12.97
C VAL A 57 -2.52 -21.61 -11.85
N PHE A 58 -3.24 -21.02 -10.89
CA PHE A 58 -2.64 -20.38 -9.71
C PHE A 58 -1.85 -21.39 -8.87
N GLU A 59 -2.44 -22.54 -8.52
CA GLU A 59 -1.77 -23.59 -7.74
C GLU A 59 -0.52 -24.13 -8.45
N ALA A 60 -0.58 -24.34 -9.77
CA ALA A 60 0.58 -24.77 -10.55
C ALA A 60 1.69 -23.70 -10.61
N ARG A 61 1.34 -22.40 -10.59
CA ARG A 61 2.33 -21.31 -10.51
C ARG A 61 2.96 -21.24 -9.12
N GLU A 62 2.18 -21.50 -8.08
CA GLU A 62 2.64 -21.54 -6.68
C GLU A 62 3.66 -22.66 -6.48
N GLU A 63 3.36 -23.88 -6.91
CA GLU A 63 4.28 -25.03 -6.84
C GLU A 63 5.60 -24.75 -7.57
N ARG A 64 5.54 -24.09 -8.74
CA ARG A 64 6.74 -23.68 -9.49
C ARG A 64 7.56 -22.64 -8.73
N LEU A 65 6.92 -21.69 -8.04
CA LEU A 65 7.61 -20.71 -7.22
C LEU A 65 8.32 -21.38 -6.04
N GLU A 66 7.64 -22.28 -5.33
CA GLU A 66 8.23 -23.04 -4.22
C GLU A 66 9.43 -23.89 -4.69
N ALA A 67 9.30 -24.59 -5.82
CA ALA A 67 10.39 -25.36 -6.40
C ALA A 67 11.61 -24.48 -6.74
N ARG A 68 11.40 -23.27 -7.27
CA ARG A 68 12.46 -22.30 -7.56
C ARG A 68 13.11 -21.77 -6.30
N GLN A 69 12.33 -21.42 -5.27
CA GLN A 69 12.86 -20.96 -3.99
C GLN A 69 13.72 -22.04 -3.33
N LYS A 70 13.28 -23.30 -3.36
CA LYS A 70 14.06 -24.44 -2.86
C LYS A 70 15.35 -24.66 -3.63
N ALA A 71 15.34 -24.45 -4.95
CA ALA A 71 16.56 -24.51 -5.77
C ALA A 71 17.54 -23.38 -5.40
N ASN A 72 17.05 -22.16 -5.22
CA ASN A 72 17.88 -21.02 -4.81
C ASN A 72 18.46 -21.21 -3.40
N ALA A 73 17.70 -21.77 -2.46
CA ALA A 73 18.20 -22.10 -1.12
C ALA A 73 19.40 -23.06 -1.18
N ARG A 74 19.32 -24.11 -2.01
CA ARG A 74 20.44 -25.04 -2.23
C ARG A 74 21.65 -24.38 -2.87
N LEU A 75 21.45 -23.42 -3.78
CA LEU A 75 22.54 -22.63 -4.35
C LEU A 75 23.22 -21.76 -3.28
N ALA A 76 22.42 -21.12 -2.42
CA ALA A 76 22.94 -20.32 -1.31
C ALA A 76 23.77 -21.16 -0.33
N ASP A 77 23.28 -22.35 0.06
CA ASP A 77 24.02 -23.28 0.91
C ASP A 77 25.38 -23.68 0.29
N ARG A 78 25.38 -23.97 -1.02
CA ARG A 78 26.61 -24.33 -1.74
C ARG A 78 27.58 -23.16 -1.83
N ILE A 79 27.09 -21.95 -2.12
CA ILE A 79 27.92 -20.72 -2.13
C ILE A 79 28.55 -20.50 -0.76
N ALA A 80 27.78 -20.66 0.33
CA ALA A 80 28.28 -20.55 1.69
C ALA A 80 29.36 -21.60 1.99
N GLU A 81 29.19 -22.85 1.55
CA GLU A 81 30.21 -23.89 1.66
C GLU A 81 31.50 -23.52 0.91
N LEU A 82 31.39 -23.04 -0.33
CA LEU A 82 32.54 -22.64 -1.14
C LEU A 82 33.28 -21.44 -0.53
N LYS A 83 32.56 -20.44 0.01
CA LYS A 83 33.15 -19.32 0.76
C LYS A 83 33.98 -19.83 1.95
N ARG A 84 33.50 -20.83 2.70
CA ARG A 84 34.23 -21.47 3.82
C ARG A 84 35.45 -22.30 3.37
N ARG A 85 35.46 -22.81 2.13
CA ARG A 85 36.64 -23.48 1.56
C ARG A 85 37.68 -22.46 1.13
N ARG A 86 37.24 -21.38 0.48
CA ARG A 86 38.10 -20.25 0.07
C ARG A 86 38.81 -19.63 1.27
N SER A 87 38.13 -19.45 2.40
CA SER A 87 38.75 -18.93 3.64
C SER A 87 39.81 -19.86 4.24
N ARG A 88 39.88 -21.12 3.79
CA ARG A 88 40.95 -22.09 4.12
C ARG A 88 42.06 -22.12 3.07
N ASN A 89 42.17 -21.09 2.23
CA ASN A 89 43.15 -20.91 1.14
C ASN A 89 43.03 -21.94 0.00
N ASP A 90 41.86 -22.54 -0.21
CA ASP A 90 41.60 -23.36 -1.40
C ASP A 90 41.15 -22.46 -2.58
N TYR A 91 42.11 -21.91 -3.31
CA TYR A 91 41.85 -21.01 -4.45
C TYR A 91 41.29 -21.72 -5.69
N SER A 92 41.29 -23.06 -5.72
CA SER A 92 40.70 -23.83 -6.84
C SER A 92 39.18 -23.62 -6.97
N VAL A 93 38.56 -23.06 -5.93
CA VAL A 93 37.12 -22.86 -5.79
C VAL A 93 36.62 -21.57 -6.47
N ASP A 94 37.49 -20.62 -6.80
CA ASP A 94 37.08 -19.28 -7.26
C ASP A 94 36.26 -19.30 -8.57
N ALA A 95 36.58 -20.22 -9.49
CA ALA A 95 35.82 -20.38 -10.74
C ALA A 95 34.42 -20.96 -10.50
N GLU A 96 34.28 -21.96 -9.61
CA GLU A 96 32.99 -22.55 -9.25
C GLU A 96 32.13 -21.54 -8.48
N LEU A 97 32.73 -20.82 -7.53
CA LEU A 97 32.05 -19.76 -6.77
C LEU A 97 31.51 -18.67 -7.69
N SER A 98 32.32 -18.19 -8.63
CA SER A 98 31.90 -17.17 -9.61
C SER A 98 30.77 -17.65 -10.51
N ARG A 99 30.75 -18.94 -10.88
CA ARG A 99 29.66 -19.55 -11.64
C ARG A 99 28.37 -19.64 -10.81
N LEU A 100 28.47 -20.08 -9.56
CA LEU A 100 27.30 -20.21 -8.68
C LEU A 100 26.71 -18.85 -8.29
N LEU A 101 27.53 -17.82 -8.09
CA LEU A 101 27.03 -16.47 -7.83
C LEU A 101 26.19 -15.94 -9.01
N ARG A 102 26.65 -16.14 -10.25
CA ARG A 102 25.87 -15.82 -11.45
C ARG A 102 24.55 -16.60 -11.51
N ALA A 103 24.62 -17.91 -11.25
CA ALA A 103 23.42 -18.76 -11.21
C ALA A 103 22.44 -18.35 -10.10
N SER A 104 22.93 -17.85 -8.96
CA SER A 104 22.10 -17.33 -7.86
C SER A 104 21.34 -16.09 -8.30
N VAL A 105 22.01 -15.12 -8.94
CA VAL A 105 21.37 -13.90 -9.45
C VAL A 105 20.32 -14.22 -10.52
N GLU A 106 20.63 -15.14 -11.43
CA GLU A 106 19.66 -15.62 -12.43
C GLU A 106 18.47 -16.33 -11.78
N GLY A 107 18.72 -17.16 -10.77
CA GLY A 107 17.70 -17.85 -9.97
C GLY A 107 16.79 -16.89 -9.23
N GLU A 108 17.33 -15.81 -8.67
CA GLU A 108 16.55 -14.75 -8.01
C GLU A 108 15.69 -13.98 -9.00
N ARG A 109 16.23 -13.59 -10.16
CA ARG A 109 15.44 -12.96 -11.23
C ARG A 109 14.31 -13.86 -11.71
N ALA A 110 14.58 -15.16 -11.86
CA ALA A 110 13.57 -16.15 -12.22
C ALA A 110 12.50 -16.31 -11.11
N ALA A 111 12.89 -16.27 -9.84
CA ALA A 111 11.94 -16.30 -8.72
C ALA A 111 11.08 -15.03 -8.67
N ALA A 112 11.66 -13.84 -8.89
CA ALA A 112 10.95 -12.58 -8.96
C ALA A 112 9.93 -12.56 -10.11
N SER A 113 10.32 -13.01 -11.30
CA SER A 113 9.40 -13.18 -12.44
C SER A 113 8.27 -14.17 -12.13
N ALA A 114 8.56 -15.27 -11.43
CA ALA A 114 7.53 -16.23 -11.02
C ALA A 114 6.56 -15.65 -9.99
N ARG A 115 7.03 -14.83 -9.04
CA ARG A 115 6.17 -14.09 -8.09
C ARG A 115 5.23 -13.14 -8.82
N SER A 116 5.75 -12.33 -9.74
CA SER A 116 4.91 -11.44 -10.56
C SER A 116 3.85 -12.21 -11.36
N ALA A 117 4.20 -13.37 -11.93
CA ALA A 117 3.22 -14.22 -12.61
C ALA A 117 2.20 -14.84 -11.64
N LEU A 118 2.59 -15.17 -10.41
CA LEU A 118 1.66 -15.65 -9.38
C LEU A 118 0.65 -14.56 -9.00
N ASP A 119 1.12 -13.32 -8.83
CA ASP A 119 0.29 -12.15 -8.53
C ASP A 119 -0.73 -11.88 -9.66
N GLU A 120 -0.30 -11.97 -10.92
CA GLU A 120 -1.20 -11.85 -12.07
C GLU A 120 -2.25 -12.97 -12.10
N ALA A 121 -1.85 -14.23 -11.88
CA ALA A 121 -2.82 -15.33 -11.82
C ALA A 121 -3.83 -15.12 -10.68
N ARG A 122 -3.38 -14.56 -9.57
CA ARG A 122 -4.22 -14.27 -8.43
C ARG A 122 -5.25 -13.18 -8.71
N THR A 123 -4.85 -12.09 -9.37
CA THR A 123 -5.81 -11.03 -9.76
C THR A 123 -6.86 -11.57 -10.73
N GLU A 124 -6.48 -12.47 -11.64
CA GLU A 124 -7.43 -13.16 -12.53
C GLU A 124 -8.36 -14.12 -11.77
N VAL A 125 -7.89 -14.87 -10.77
CA VAL A 125 -8.77 -15.68 -9.90
C VAL A 125 -9.75 -14.79 -9.12
N ALA A 126 -9.28 -13.67 -8.57
CA ALA A 126 -10.16 -12.73 -7.85
C ALA A 126 -11.22 -12.11 -8.78
N LYS A 127 -10.84 -11.74 -9.99
CA LYS A 127 -11.73 -11.18 -11.02
C LYS A 127 -12.79 -12.18 -11.47
N THR A 128 -12.39 -13.42 -11.77
CA THR A 128 -13.32 -14.50 -12.14
C THR A 128 -14.27 -14.86 -10.99
N ALA A 129 -13.76 -14.96 -9.75
CA ALA A 129 -14.59 -15.20 -8.57
C ALA A 129 -15.63 -14.07 -8.34
N LYS A 130 -15.23 -12.80 -8.55
CA LYS A 130 -16.15 -11.65 -8.48
C LYS A 130 -17.22 -11.72 -9.58
N ALA A 131 -16.85 -12.10 -10.80
CA ALA A 131 -17.78 -12.29 -11.91
C ALA A 131 -18.81 -13.40 -11.61
N VAL A 132 -18.37 -14.57 -11.14
CA VAL A 132 -19.22 -15.69 -10.71
C VAL A 132 -20.19 -15.25 -9.63
N SER A 133 -19.71 -14.57 -8.57
CA SER A 133 -20.54 -14.06 -7.48
C SER A 133 -21.59 -13.04 -7.96
N GLY A 134 -21.25 -12.21 -8.95
CA GLY A 134 -22.18 -11.30 -9.62
C GLY A 134 -23.27 -12.04 -10.40
N SER A 135 -22.89 -13.06 -11.18
CA SER A 135 -23.82 -13.89 -11.95
C SER A 135 -24.77 -14.68 -11.06
N ILE A 136 -24.27 -15.29 -9.98
CA ILE A 136 -25.09 -15.96 -8.97
C ILE A 136 -26.13 -15.01 -8.37
N ARG A 137 -25.73 -13.77 -8.03
CA ARG A 137 -26.66 -12.77 -7.49
C ARG A 137 -27.78 -12.42 -8.48
N ARG A 138 -27.44 -12.23 -9.76
CA ARG A 138 -28.42 -11.96 -10.82
C ARG A 138 -29.38 -13.14 -11.01
N GLU A 139 -28.87 -14.36 -11.02
CA GLU A 139 -29.69 -15.55 -11.18
C GLU A 139 -30.63 -15.78 -9.99
N ILE A 140 -30.15 -15.62 -8.76
CA ILE A 140 -31.01 -15.64 -7.57
C ILE A 140 -32.10 -14.57 -7.67
N ALA A 141 -31.76 -13.35 -8.10
CA ALA A 141 -32.73 -12.27 -8.28
C ALA A 141 -33.80 -12.62 -9.35
N ALA A 142 -33.40 -13.26 -10.44
CA ALA A 142 -34.30 -13.71 -11.50
C ALA A 142 -35.23 -14.87 -11.06
N LEU A 143 -34.77 -15.72 -10.14
CA LEU A 143 -35.58 -16.84 -9.61
C LEU A 143 -36.56 -16.41 -8.50
N ARG A 144 -36.33 -15.27 -7.84
CA ARG A 144 -37.19 -14.77 -6.74
C ARG A 144 -38.67 -14.58 -7.13
N PRO A 145 -39.02 -13.96 -8.27
CA PRO A 145 -40.41 -13.85 -8.68
C PRO A 145 -41.09 -15.21 -8.86
N ARG A 146 -40.40 -16.18 -9.48
CA ARG A 146 -40.92 -17.55 -9.70
C ARG A 146 -41.18 -18.27 -8.38
N LEU A 147 -40.32 -18.06 -7.39
CA LEU A 147 -40.51 -18.58 -6.04
C LEU A 147 -41.74 -17.97 -5.35
N ALA A 148 -42.04 -16.69 -5.58
CA ALA A 148 -43.14 -16.00 -4.94
C ALA A 148 -44.51 -16.32 -5.57
N SER A 149 -44.61 -16.31 -6.90
CA SER A 149 -45.89 -16.35 -7.63
C SER A 149 -46.07 -17.55 -8.56
N GLY A 150 -45.07 -18.43 -8.70
CA GLY A 150 -45.15 -19.59 -9.58
C GLY A 150 -46.08 -20.71 -9.06
N PRO A 151 -46.47 -21.66 -9.94
CA PRO A 151 -47.13 -22.89 -9.52
C PRO A 151 -46.26 -23.71 -8.55
N ALA A 152 -46.86 -24.63 -7.79
CA ALA A 152 -46.15 -25.36 -6.73
C ALA A 152 -44.88 -26.09 -7.19
N SER A 153 -44.91 -26.68 -8.40
CA SER A 153 -43.74 -27.34 -9.02
C SER A 153 -42.60 -26.34 -9.32
N GLU A 154 -42.90 -25.21 -9.95
CA GLU A 154 -41.92 -24.17 -10.27
C GLU A 154 -41.33 -23.51 -9.02
N ARG A 155 -42.16 -23.31 -7.98
CA ARG A 155 -41.66 -22.78 -6.70
C ARG A 155 -40.66 -23.73 -6.06
N ARG A 156 -40.92 -25.04 -6.10
CA ARG A 156 -40.00 -26.05 -5.57
C ARG A 156 -38.69 -26.07 -6.34
N GLU A 157 -38.75 -26.09 -7.68
CA GLU A 157 -37.55 -26.04 -8.52
C GLU A 157 -36.74 -24.75 -8.29
N ALA A 158 -37.41 -23.59 -8.25
CA ALA A 158 -36.76 -22.32 -7.96
C ALA A 158 -36.11 -22.29 -6.56
N ALA A 159 -36.76 -22.88 -5.55
CA ALA A 159 -36.21 -23.00 -4.20
C ALA A 159 -34.94 -23.88 -4.18
N GLU A 160 -35.00 -25.06 -4.78
CA GLU A 160 -33.88 -26.00 -4.88
C GLU A 160 -32.69 -25.35 -5.60
N ARG A 161 -32.96 -24.63 -6.69
CA ARG A 161 -31.93 -23.91 -7.46
C ARG A 161 -31.33 -22.73 -6.70
N ILE A 162 -32.14 -21.93 -6.00
CA ILE A 162 -31.62 -20.85 -5.14
C ILE A 162 -30.73 -21.42 -4.03
N LEU A 163 -31.08 -22.56 -3.44
CA LEU A 163 -30.25 -23.23 -2.44
C LEU A 163 -28.92 -23.70 -3.04
N ALA A 164 -28.93 -24.32 -4.22
CA ALA A 164 -27.71 -24.72 -4.93
C ALA A 164 -26.80 -23.52 -5.23
N LEU A 165 -27.37 -22.42 -5.76
CA LEU A 165 -26.63 -21.18 -6.04
C LEU A 165 -26.04 -20.54 -4.77
N ARG A 166 -26.73 -20.60 -3.64
CA ARG A 166 -26.20 -20.13 -2.35
C ARG A 166 -25.00 -20.96 -1.89
N ARG A 167 -25.03 -22.29 -2.07
CA ARG A 167 -23.88 -23.18 -1.77
C ARG A 167 -22.67 -22.84 -2.64
N THR A 168 -22.87 -22.70 -3.95
CA THR A 168 -21.80 -22.26 -4.86
C THR A 168 -21.25 -20.89 -4.45
N ARG A 169 -22.10 -19.94 -4.04
CA ARG A 169 -21.64 -18.63 -3.54
C ARG A 169 -20.77 -18.76 -2.28
N THR A 170 -21.14 -19.62 -1.34
CA THR A 170 -20.32 -19.85 -0.13
C THR A 170 -18.99 -20.51 -0.46
N GLU A 171 -18.95 -21.42 -1.44
CA GLU A 171 -17.71 -22.01 -1.94
C GLU A 171 -16.79 -20.94 -2.55
N VAL A 172 -17.33 -20.09 -3.43
CA VAL A 172 -16.59 -18.97 -4.05
C VAL A 172 -16.05 -18.01 -2.98
N ALA A 173 -16.87 -17.67 -1.99
CA ALA A 173 -16.45 -16.80 -0.89
C ALA A 173 -15.32 -17.43 -0.06
N ALA A 174 -15.41 -18.73 0.25
CA ALA A 174 -14.36 -19.45 0.95
C ALA A 174 -13.05 -19.51 0.15
N THR A 175 -13.12 -19.63 -1.19
CA THR A 175 -11.94 -19.57 -2.05
C THR A 175 -11.28 -18.20 -2.02
N ILE A 176 -12.04 -17.12 -2.12
CA ILE A 176 -11.52 -15.75 -2.00
C ILE A 176 -10.86 -15.56 -0.64
N GLU A 177 -11.53 -15.96 0.44
CA GLU A 177 -11.00 -15.83 1.79
C GLU A 177 -9.68 -16.62 1.99
N ARG A 178 -9.57 -17.83 1.43
CA ARG A 178 -8.31 -18.60 1.45
C ARG A 178 -7.19 -17.83 0.73
N LEU A 179 -7.48 -17.26 -0.44
CA LEU A 179 -6.51 -16.48 -1.22
C LEU A 179 -6.10 -15.17 -0.52
N GLU A 180 -6.99 -14.58 0.29
CA GLU A 180 -6.69 -13.40 1.11
C GLU A 180 -5.87 -13.76 2.36
N ARG A 181 -6.21 -14.86 3.06
CA ARG A 181 -5.47 -15.32 4.24
C ARG A 181 -4.05 -15.76 3.90
N ARG A 182 -3.86 -16.44 2.76
CA ARG A 182 -2.52 -16.87 2.30
C ARG A 182 -1.60 -15.68 2.07
N ASP A 183 -2.20 -14.60 1.57
CA ASP A 183 -1.56 -13.31 1.34
C ASP A 183 -1.13 -12.60 2.62
N ALA A 184 -2.00 -12.62 3.63
CA ALA A 184 -1.68 -12.07 4.93
C ALA A 184 -0.49 -12.82 5.55
N GLY A 185 -0.33 -14.12 5.29
CA GLY A 185 0.82 -14.90 5.71
C GLY A 185 2.13 -14.47 5.03
N ASP A 186 2.10 -14.25 3.71
CA ASP A 186 3.31 -13.96 2.92
C ASP A 186 3.71 -12.47 2.98
N ARG A 187 2.74 -11.55 3.09
CA ARG A 187 3.00 -10.09 3.23
C ARG A 187 3.39 -9.67 4.64
N THR A 188 3.11 -10.49 5.64
CA THR A 188 3.56 -10.25 7.02
C THR A 188 4.91 -10.88 7.31
N ALA A 189 5.51 -11.62 6.36
CA ALA A 189 6.95 -11.83 6.39
C ALA A 189 7.55 -10.42 6.46
N PRO A 190 8.16 -10.03 7.60
CA PRO A 190 8.71 -8.70 7.72
C PRO A 190 9.67 -8.49 6.55
N LEU A 191 10.01 -7.23 6.24
CA LEU A 191 11.21 -6.94 5.47
C LEU A 191 12.43 -7.38 6.30
N VAL A 192 12.52 -8.66 6.65
CA VAL A 192 13.59 -9.24 7.42
C VAL A 192 14.76 -9.14 6.48
N VAL A 193 15.59 -8.13 6.70
CA VAL A 193 16.97 -8.14 6.25
C VAL A 193 17.57 -9.35 6.97
N SER A 194 17.38 -10.52 6.37
CA SER A 194 17.79 -11.78 6.97
C SER A 194 19.29 -11.68 7.11
N PRO A 195 19.82 -11.59 8.35
CA PRO A 195 21.25 -11.54 8.54
C PRO A 195 21.80 -12.79 7.86
N GLU A 196 22.67 -12.61 6.87
CA GLU A 196 23.33 -13.76 6.28
C GLU A 196 24.14 -14.40 7.41
N PRO A 197 24.15 -15.73 7.55
CA PRO A 197 24.90 -16.41 8.61
C PRO A 197 26.42 -16.21 8.51
N LEU A 198 26.89 -15.40 7.55
CA LEU A 198 28.26 -15.01 7.30
C LEU A 198 28.51 -13.50 7.49
N ASP A 199 27.48 -12.71 7.84
CA ASP A 199 27.67 -11.30 8.14
C ASP A 199 28.55 -11.16 9.39
N GLY A 200 29.63 -10.40 9.27
CA GLY A 200 30.44 -10.01 10.41
C GLY A 200 29.70 -9.02 11.32
N PRO A 201 30.19 -8.77 12.55
CA PRO A 201 29.62 -7.76 13.43
C PRO A 201 29.55 -6.37 12.76
N SER A 202 30.57 -6.00 11.97
CA SER A 202 30.59 -4.74 11.21
C SER A 202 29.48 -4.67 10.15
N ASP A 203 29.26 -5.74 9.39
CA ASP A 203 28.24 -5.79 8.34
C ASP A 203 26.82 -5.67 8.93
N LEU A 204 26.59 -6.29 10.10
CA LEU A 204 25.32 -6.18 10.82
C LEU A 204 25.08 -4.76 11.36
N LEU A 205 26.14 -4.05 11.77
CA LEU A 205 26.04 -2.65 12.18
C LEU A 205 25.72 -1.74 10.99
N GLU A 206 26.38 -1.94 9.84
CA GLU A 206 26.08 -1.20 8.61
C GLU A 206 24.62 -1.42 8.15
N LYS A 207 24.14 -2.67 8.19
CA LYS A 207 22.73 -2.98 7.93
C LYS A 207 21.79 -2.28 8.91
N ALA A 208 22.13 -2.24 10.20
CA ALA A 208 21.34 -1.51 11.20
C ALA A 208 21.31 0.00 10.93
N GLU A 209 22.42 0.59 10.50
CA GLU A 209 22.49 2.00 10.09
C GLU A 209 21.64 2.28 8.86
N TRP A 210 21.67 1.39 7.86
CA TRP A 210 20.81 1.49 6.69
C TRP A 210 19.32 1.43 7.03
N VAL A 211 18.92 0.57 7.97
CA VAL A 211 17.53 0.50 8.48
C VAL A 211 17.13 1.82 9.17
N GLU A 212 18.01 2.41 9.98
CA GLU A 212 17.75 3.71 10.64
C GLU A 212 17.70 4.87 9.66
N PHE A 213 18.49 4.83 8.60
CA PHE A 213 18.42 5.80 7.52
C PHE A 213 17.07 5.73 6.80
N THR A 214 16.62 4.52 6.47
CA THR A 214 15.28 4.25 5.88
C THR A 214 14.17 4.75 6.81
N ARG A 215 14.31 4.49 8.11
CA ARG A 215 13.40 4.98 9.15
C ARG A 215 13.32 6.51 9.19
N THR A 216 14.46 7.19 9.11
CA THR A 216 14.53 8.67 9.10
C THR A 216 13.77 9.23 7.89
N LYS A 217 13.93 8.62 6.71
CA LYS A 217 13.15 9.00 5.52
C LYS A 217 11.65 8.74 5.70
N LEU A 218 11.28 7.61 6.29
CA LEU A 218 9.88 7.27 6.58
C LEU A 218 9.24 8.30 7.52
N LEU A 219 9.92 8.70 8.60
CA LEU A 219 9.44 9.72 9.53
C LEU A 219 9.23 11.08 8.86
N LYS A 220 10.16 11.48 7.97
CA LYS A 220 9.98 12.69 7.15
C LYS A 220 8.71 12.60 6.30
N LYS A 221 8.48 11.46 5.65
CA LYS A 221 7.28 11.21 4.82
C LYS A 221 5.99 11.20 5.64
N ILE A 222 6.00 10.60 6.83
CA ILE A 222 4.87 10.68 7.78
C ILE A 222 4.56 12.13 8.12
N GLY A 223 5.58 12.96 8.37
CA GLY A 223 5.41 14.39 8.61
C GLY A 223 4.78 15.14 7.43
N GLU A 224 5.21 14.85 6.21
CA GLU A 224 4.61 15.41 4.98
C GLU A 224 3.13 15.01 4.84
N ILE A 225 2.79 13.74 5.06
CA ILE A 225 1.42 13.23 4.94
C ILE A 225 0.52 13.81 6.05
N ARG A 226 1.03 13.98 7.28
CA ARG A 226 0.30 14.65 8.37
C ARG A 226 -0.07 16.08 8.01
N ARG A 227 0.88 16.85 7.47
CA ARG A 227 0.61 18.22 7.00
C ARG A 227 -0.48 18.24 5.94
N LYS A 228 -0.42 17.33 4.95
CA LYS A 228 -1.48 17.19 3.94
C LYS A 228 -2.83 16.82 4.54
N ALA A 229 -2.87 15.94 5.55
CA ALA A 229 -4.10 15.57 6.23
C ALA A 229 -4.72 16.77 6.97
N GLU A 230 -3.90 17.53 7.69
CA GLU A 230 -4.34 18.77 8.37
C GLU A 230 -4.82 19.83 7.37
N ASP A 231 -4.15 19.99 6.23
CA ASP A 231 -4.57 20.89 5.16
C ASP A 231 -5.93 20.46 4.56
N ALA A 232 -6.13 19.14 4.34
CA ALA A 232 -7.38 18.60 3.84
C ALA A 232 -8.54 18.74 4.84
N GLU A 233 -8.27 18.59 6.14
CA GLU A 233 -9.25 18.85 7.20
C GLU A 233 -9.62 20.33 7.27
N ARG A 234 -8.64 21.24 7.21
CA ARG A 234 -8.88 22.68 7.14
C ARG A 234 -9.71 23.07 5.91
N ALA A 235 -9.43 22.48 4.75
CA ALA A 235 -10.20 22.71 3.54
C ALA A 235 -11.67 22.27 3.68
N ARG A 236 -11.92 21.11 4.32
CA ARG A 236 -13.28 20.65 4.59
C ARG A 236 -14.00 21.52 5.62
N GLN A 237 -13.30 22.00 6.64
CA GLN A 237 -13.90 22.92 7.61
C GLN A 237 -14.32 24.22 6.91
N LEU A 238 -13.48 24.79 6.06
CA LEU A 238 -13.83 25.97 5.28
C LEU A 238 -15.02 25.74 4.34
N GLU A 239 -15.12 24.55 3.73
CA GLU A 239 -16.28 24.18 2.90
C GLU A 239 -17.55 24.06 3.75
N GLN A 240 -17.47 23.48 4.94
CA GLN A 240 -18.60 23.39 5.88
C GLN A 240 -19.01 24.78 6.39
N ASP A 241 -18.06 25.62 6.75
CA ASP A 241 -18.30 26.99 7.20
C ASP A 241 -18.93 27.82 6.07
N PHE A 242 -18.48 27.62 4.82
CA PHE A 242 -19.06 28.26 3.65
C PHE A 242 -20.48 27.78 3.36
N LEU A 243 -20.75 26.48 3.46
CA LEU A 243 -22.12 25.94 3.33
C LEU A 243 -23.02 26.43 4.45
N ALA A 244 -22.52 26.46 5.69
CA ALA A 244 -23.23 27.02 6.84
C ALA A 244 -23.57 28.49 6.59
N PHE A 245 -22.60 29.29 6.11
CA PHE A 245 -22.80 30.67 5.71
C PHE A 245 -23.85 30.83 4.60
N GLN A 246 -23.86 29.96 3.58
CA GLN A 246 -24.90 29.98 2.54
C GLN A 246 -26.29 29.62 3.07
N THR A 247 -26.37 28.68 4.01
CA THR A 247 -27.65 28.28 4.63
C THR A 247 -28.13 29.28 5.67
N ASP A 248 -27.22 30.07 6.24
CA ASP A 248 -27.52 31.16 7.16
C ASP A 248 -28.04 32.38 6.39
N THR A 249 -29.25 32.23 5.88
CA THR A 249 -30.01 33.32 5.26
C THR A 249 -30.37 34.42 6.26
N THR A 250 -30.16 34.21 7.56
CA THR A 250 -30.51 35.19 8.61
C THR A 250 -29.45 36.28 8.77
N HIS A 251 -28.20 36.04 8.33
CA HIS A 251 -27.14 37.04 8.41
C HIS A 251 -27.15 38.09 7.29
N PHE A 252 -27.85 37.83 6.19
CA PHE A 252 -28.03 38.77 5.06
C PHE A 252 -29.48 39.22 4.87
N ASP A 253 -30.29 39.21 5.92
CA ASP A 253 -31.62 39.81 5.86
C ASP A 253 -31.48 41.34 5.97
N GLU A 254 -31.24 42.00 4.83
CA GLU A 254 -31.16 43.46 4.70
C GLU A 254 -32.38 44.16 5.35
N ARG A 255 -33.52 43.46 5.48
CA ARG A 255 -34.71 43.94 6.20
C ARG A 255 -34.49 44.09 7.71
N LEU A 256 -33.84 43.13 8.36
CA LEU A 256 -33.50 43.23 9.78
C LEU A 256 -32.39 44.28 10.02
N HIS A 257 -31.46 44.42 9.07
CA HIS A 257 -30.45 45.46 9.14
C HIS A 257 -31.05 46.86 8.90
N ALA A 258 -32.00 46.99 7.96
CA ALA A 258 -32.74 48.21 7.70
C ALA A 258 -33.64 48.58 8.89
N GLU A 259 -34.33 47.63 9.51
CA GLU A 259 -35.12 47.87 10.73
C GLU A 259 -34.25 48.28 11.92
N ARG A 260 -33.06 47.70 12.08
CA ARG A 260 -32.11 48.09 13.13
C ARG A 260 -31.58 49.51 12.88
N VAL A 261 -31.21 49.84 11.65
CA VAL A 261 -30.78 51.20 11.27
C VAL A 261 -31.93 52.20 11.42
N LEU A 262 -33.16 51.85 11.05
CA LEU A 262 -34.33 52.69 11.29
C LEU A 262 -34.63 52.89 12.79
N ARG A 263 -34.47 51.87 13.65
CA ARG A 263 -34.60 52.05 15.10
C ARG A 263 -33.50 52.92 15.70
N GLN A 264 -32.29 52.86 15.14
CA GLN A 264 -31.14 53.61 15.64
C GLN A 264 -31.10 55.06 15.13
N VAL A 265 -31.68 55.33 13.96
CA VAL A 265 -31.78 56.68 13.35
C VAL A 265 -33.13 57.35 13.63
N GLY A 266 -34.19 56.57 13.89
CA GLY A 266 -35.57 57.05 14.05
C GLY A 266 -36.05 57.26 15.49
N ALA A 267 -35.23 57.01 16.52
CA ALA A 267 -35.56 57.41 17.89
C ALA A 267 -35.01 58.83 18.15
N PRO A 268 -35.84 59.89 18.05
CA PRO A 268 -35.43 61.19 18.55
C PRO A 268 -35.13 61.03 20.04
N LYS A 269 -33.89 61.30 20.40
CA LYS A 269 -33.44 61.45 21.78
C LYS A 269 -34.25 62.62 22.37
N SER A 270 -35.41 62.33 22.96
CA SER A 270 -36.22 63.33 23.63
C SER A 270 -35.44 63.81 24.85
N ALA A 271 -34.76 64.93 24.65
CA ALA A 271 -34.15 65.73 25.69
C ALA A 271 -35.27 66.38 26.53
N ALA A 272 -35.75 65.64 27.52
CA ALA A 272 -36.45 66.12 28.72
C ALA A 272 -36.43 64.91 29.67
N GLY A 273 -35.61 64.84 30.71
CA GLY A 273 -35.41 65.86 31.72
C GLY A 273 -36.61 65.85 32.67
N ASP A 274 -36.66 64.91 33.62
CA ASP A 274 -36.83 65.29 35.02
C ASP A 274 -36.54 64.12 35.99
N SER A 275 -35.94 64.54 37.09
CA SER A 275 -35.65 63.90 38.35
C SER A 275 -36.91 63.43 39.10
N GLY A 276 -36.76 62.41 39.94
CA GLY A 276 -37.64 62.27 41.11
C GLY A 276 -38.13 60.85 41.43
N ASN A 277 -37.48 60.29 42.45
CA ASN A 277 -38.11 59.61 43.58
C ASN A 277 -38.82 58.25 43.39
N ALA A 278 -38.16 57.24 43.95
CA ALA A 278 -38.63 56.39 45.05
C ALA A 278 -40.01 55.68 44.99
N ALA A 279 -39.89 54.38 45.27
CA ALA A 279 -40.73 53.59 46.16
C ALA A 279 -41.89 52.77 45.58
N ALA A 280 -41.79 51.48 45.93
CA ALA A 280 -42.84 50.57 46.34
C ALA A 280 -43.77 49.96 45.27
N SER A 281 -43.60 48.64 45.11
CA SER A 281 -44.61 47.59 45.38
C SER A 281 -44.50 46.50 44.32
N GLN A 282 -44.03 45.29 44.69
CA GLN A 282 -44.87 44.16 45.14
C GLN A 282 -45.71 43.60 43.96
N THR A 283 -45.83 42.30 43.68
CA THR A 283 -45.57 41.09 44.46
C THR A 283 -45.68 39.87 43.52
N GLU A 284 -45.06 38.77 43.96
CA GLU A 284 -45.51 37.37 43.79
C GLU A 284 -45.51 36.78 42.35
N THR A 285 -44.94 35.60 42.12
CA THR A 285 -45.26 34.38 42.87
C THR A 285 -44.17 33.31 42.61
N THR A 286 -43.56 32.84 43.71
CA THR A 286 -43.15 31.44 44.05
C THR A 286 -42.25 30.63 43.09
N ALA A 287 -41.34 29.76 43.55
CA ALA A 287 -40.83 29.40 44.87
C ALA A 287 -39.67 28.38 44.66
N ALA A 288 -38.72 28.41 45.60
CA ALA A 288 -38.02 27.26 46.21
C ALA A 288 -37.07 26.40 45.34
N THR A 289 -35.90 25.91 45.77
CA THR A 289 -35.06 25.97 46.99
C THR A 289 -33.78 25.22 46.57
N ASP A 290 -32.62 25.88 46.55
CA ASP A 290 -31.55 25.78 47.56
C ASP A 290 -30.85 24.41 47.62
N THR A 291 -29.57 24.35 47.22
CA THR A 291 -28.48 24.07 48.17
C THR A 291 -27.10 24.23 47.53
N ARG A 292 -26.21 24.72 48.39
CA ARG A 292 -24.91 25.35 48.17
C ARG A 292 -23.83 24.49 48.82
N SER A 293 -22.63 24.49 48.25
CA SER A 293 -21.32 24.36 48.91
C SER A 293 -20.29 24.80 47.84
N ASP A 294 -19.69 25.98 47.94
CA ASP A 294 -18.43 26.30 48.68
C ASP A 294 -17.26 25.43 48.20
N GLU A 295 -16.03 25.91 47.98
CA GLU A 295 -15.36 27.20 48.05
C GLU A 295 -13.94 26.89 47.50
N GLY A 296 -13.25 27.83 46.86
CA GLY A 296 -11.87 27.57 46.44
C GLY A 296 -11.29 28.60 45.48
N ALA A 297 -10.99 29.78 46.00
CA ALA A 297 -10.32 30.87 45.33
C ALA A 297 -8.86 30.55 44.94
N ALA A 298 -8.42 31.04 43.78
CA ALA A 298 -7.13 31.72 43.60
C ALA A 298 -7.02 32.30 42.18
N ALA A 299 -7.20 33.61 42.08
CA ALA A 299 -6.84 34.40 40.91
C ALA A 299 -5.38 34.87 41.07
N GLN A 300 -4.53 34.64 40.07
CA GLN A 300 -3.32 35.43 39.84
C GLN A 300 -3.25 35.81 38.36
N ALA A 301 -3.18 37.12 38.14
CA ALA A 301 -3.06 37.77 36.85
C ALA A 301 -1.63 37.64 36.28
N PRO A 302 -1.45 37.76 34.96
CA PRO A 302 -0.13 37.80 34.34
C PRO A 302 0.48 39.21 34.48
N SER A 303 1.67 39.30 35.05
CA SER A 303 2.49 40.52 35.08
C SER A 303 3.32 40.59 33.81
N SER A 304 3.13 41.67 33.06
CA SER A 304 3.92 42.11 31.92
C SER A 304 5.09 42.98 32.39
N GLU A 305 6.32 42.59 32.06
CA GLU A 305 7.50 43.46 32.14
C GLU A 305 8.25 43.51 30.81
N ALA A 306 8.80 44.69 30.58
CA ALA A 306 9.43 45.19 29.38
C ALA A 306 10.80 44.53 29.10
N SER A 307 11.15 44.35 27.83
CA SER A 307 12.20 45.11 27.12
C SER A 307 13.60 45.06 27.73
N SER A 308 14.50 44.33 27.06
CA SER A 308 15.91 44.69 26.89
C SER A 308 16.47 43.90 25.71
N GLY A 309 16.95 44.62 24.70
CA GLY A 309 17.43 44.07 23.44
C GLY A 309 18.78 43.35 23.56
N ALA A 310 19.01 42.44 22.62
CA ALA A 310 20.33 41.95 22.26
C ALA A 310 20.37 41.68 20.74
N PRO A 311 21.50 41.99 20.08
CA PRO A 311 21.58 42.17 18.64
C PRO A 311 21.58 40.85 17.85
N SER A 312 20.90 40.89 16.70
CA SER A 312 20.91 39.85 15.67
C SER A 312 22.16 40.00 14.80
N ASP A 313 23.23 39.28 15.14
CA ASP A 313 24.35 39.01 14.22
C ASP A 313 24.04 37.75 13.40
N THR A 314 23.58 37.96 12.17
CA THR A 314 23.54 36.91 11.14
C THR A 314 24.90 36.82 10.45
N PRO A 315 25.62 35.68 10.48
CA PRO A 315 26.71 35.48 9.54
C PRO A 315 26.12 35.21 8.15
N SER A 316 26.45 36.11 7.22
CA SER A 316 26.19 35.97 5.80
C SER A 316 26.92 34.73 5.25
N GLY A 317 26.19 33.62 5.16
CA GLY A 317 26.65 32.36 4.58
C GLY A 317 26.37 32.32 3.09
N VAL A 318 27.42 32.55 2.30
CA VAL A 318 27.47 32.40 0.85
C VAL A 318 27.04 30.98 0.47
N TYR A 319 25.84 30.85 -0.12
CA TYR A 319 25.45 29.64 -0.84
C TYR A 319 26.13 29.66 -2.21
N SER A 320 27.18 28.86 -2.35
CA SER A 320 27.70 28.47 -3.66
C SER A 320 26.68 27.53 -4.33
N GLU A 321 26.17 27.94 -5.48
CA GLU A 321 25.34 27.12 -6.37
C GLU A 321 26.05 25.79 -6.71
N PRO A 322 25.33 24.65 -6.75
CA PRO A 322 25.86 23.43 -7.34
C PRO A 322 26.04 23.61 -8.86
N PRO A 323 27.10 23.03 -9.47
CA PRO A 323 27.38 23.20 -10.89
C PRO A 323 26.27 22.56 -11.74
N ASN A 324 25.72 23.38 -12.62
CA ASN A 324 24.73 23.06 -13.64
C ASN A 324 25.32 22.04 -14.62
N LEU A 325 24.78 20.82 -14.64
CA LEU A 325 25.24 19.74 -15.51
C LEU A 325 24.48 19.79 -16.85
N GLY A 326 25.13 20.41 -17.83
CA GLY A 326 25.22 19.89 -19.20
C GLY A 326 23.93 19.58 -19.95
N ASP A 327 23.45 20.63 -20.62
CA ASP A 327 22.79 20.64 -21.93
C ASP A 327 23.35 19.56 -22.89
N PHE A 328 22.52 18.59 -23.27
CA PHE A 328 22.73 17.74 -24.44
C PHE A 328 21.70 18.10 -25.50
N GLY A 329 22.15 18.95 -26.42
CA GLY A 329 21.39 19.38 -27.58
C GLY A 329 20.98 18.25 -28.53
N THR A 330 19.72 18.34 -28.94
CA THR A 330 19.27 18.43 -30.34
C THR A 330 20.07 17.69 -31.42
N GLY A 331 19.53 16.55 -31.86
CA GLY A 331 19.76 15.99 -33.19
C GLY A 331 18.48 16.12 -34.02
N THR A 332 18.46 17.16 -34.87
CA THR A 332 17.47 17.47 -35.90
C THR A 332 17.21 16.32 -36.87
N GLY A 333 15.94 16.07 -37.18
CA GLY A 333 15.48 15.16 -38.25
C GLY A 333 14.14 15.62 -38.79
N SER A 334 14.19 16.66 -39.63
CA SER A 334 13.10 17.25 -40.42
C SER A 334 12.46 16.25 -41.39
N GLY A 335 11.13 16.25 -41.48
CA GLY A 335 10.40 15.47 -42.48
C GLY A 335 8.88 15.72 -42.48
N GLU A 336 8.46 16.97 -42.70
CA GLU A 336 7.14 17.25 -43.29
C GLU A 336 7.31 17.42 -44.82
N PRO A 337 6.33 16.98 -45.61
CA PRO A 337 5.48 18.03 -46.19
C PRO A 337 3.98 17.69 -46.23
N SER A 338 3.20 18.70 -45.84
CA SER A 338 2.10 19.31 -46.60
C SER A 338 1.02 18.42 -47.25
N GLY A 339 -0.23 18.68 -46.85
CA GLY A 339 -1.36 18.68 -47.78
C GLY A 339 -2.71 18.41 -47.12
N GLY A 340 -3.62 19.38 -47.16
CA GLY A 340 -5.04 19.07 -46.95
C GLY A 340 -5.92 20.18 -46.36
N SER A 341 -5.99 21.32 -47.03
CA SER A 341 -7.07 22.30 -46.85
C SER A 341 -8.40 21.68 -47.28
N GLY A 342 -9.43 21.78 -46.45
CA GLY A 342 -10.78 21.29 -46.74
C GLY A 342 -11.82 21.98 -45.85
N GLY A 343 -12.22 23.19 -46.25
CA GLY A 343 -13.35 23.89 -45.65
C GLY A 343 -14.68 23.21 -45.97
N GLY A 344 -15.58 23.23 -45.01
CA GLY A 344 -16.95 22.74 -45.15
C GLY A 344 -17.86 23.42 -44.14
N SER A 345 -18.69 24.32 -44.64
CA SER A 345 -19.63 25.17 -43.89
C SER A 345 -20.90 24.42 -43.43
N GLY A 346 -21.31 24.72 -42.19
CA GLY A 346 -22.70 24.92 -41.75
C GLY A 346 -23.53 23.69 -41.31
N PRO A 347 -24.75 23.89 -40.76
CA PRO A 347 -25.33 25.10 -40.16
C PRO A 347 -25.79 24.90 -38.70
N ALA A 348 -26.22 26.01 -38.10
CA ALA A 348 -26.80 26.14 -36.78
C ALA A 348 -28.00 25.20 -36.52
N SER A 349 -28.14 24.77 -35.26
CA SER A 349 -29.44 24.46 -34.68
C SER A 349 -29.46 24.86 -33.22
N GLU A 350 -30.35 25.82 -32.95
CA GLU A 350 -30.93 26.13 -31.66
C GLU A 350 -31.45 24.86 -30.99
N THR A 351 -31.14 24.67 -29.71
CA THR A 351 -32.15 24.16 -28.77
C THR A 351 -31.84 24.69 -27.38
N ALA A 352 -32.56 25.75 -27.01
CA ALA A 352 -32.71 26.16 -25.62
C ALA A 352 -33.41 25.02 -24.86
N GLY A 353 -32.69 24.44 -23.90
CA GLY A 353 -33.21 23.42 -23.00
C GLY A 353 -32.52 23.54 -21.66
N GLY A 354 -33.08 24.39 -20.79
CA GLY A 354 -32.66 24.51 -19.40
C GLY A 354 -32.78 23.16 -18.69
N ARG A 355 -31.64 22.51 -18.51
CA ARG A 355 -31.46 21.42 -17.55
C ARG A 355 -30.50 21.92 -16.50
N THR A 356 -31.01 22.11 -15.29
CA THR A 356 -30.20 22.19 -14.08
C THR A 356 -29.33 20.92 -14.03
N PRO A 357 -27.99 21.03 -13.93
CA PRO A 357 -27.17 19.86 -13.70
C PRO A 357 -27.42 19.41 -12.25
N SER A 358 -28.24 18.38 -12.07
CA SER A 358 -28.19 17.58 -10.85
C SER A 358 -26.77 17.05 -10.74
N ALA A 359 -25.99 17.64 -9.82
CA ALA A 359 -24.66 17.18 -9.49
C ALA A 359 -24.75 15.66 -9.19
N PRO A 360 -24.01 14.82 -9.92
CA PRO A 360 -24.01 13.40 -9.64
C PRO A 360 -23.48 13.21 -8.22
N ASN A 361 -24.31 12.62 -7.34
CA ASN A 361 -23.87 12.17 -6.02
C ASN A 361 -22.57 11.37 -6.24
N PRO A 362 -21.43 11.78 -5.67
CA PRO A 362 -20.22 11.00 -5.78
C PRO A 362 -20.50 9.67 -5.08
N MET A 363 -20.65 8.59 -5.86
CA MET A 363 -20.69 7.25 -5.30
C MET A 363 -19.41 7.07 -4.48
N TYR A 364 -19.56 7.00 -3.15
CA TYR A 364 -18.50 6.62 -2.24
C TYR A 364 -18.01 5.23 -2.65
N THR A 365 -16.94 5.18 -3.43
CA THR A 365 -16.18 3.96 -3.62
C THR A 365 -15.50 3.68 -2.27
N PRO A 366 -15.70 2.49 -1.68
CA PRO A 366 -15.02 2.16 -0.44
C PRO A 366 -13.51 2.24 -0.69
N THR A 367 -12.85 3.13 0.05
CA THR A 367 -11.42 3.38 -0.08
C THR A 367 -10.66 2.07 0.18
N PRO A 368 -9.72 1.68 -0.69
CA PRO A 368 -8.96 0.45 -0.49
C PRO A 368 -8.26 0.52 0.86
N ILE A 369 -8.53 -0.45 1.72
CA ILE A 369 -7.86 -0.57 3.02
C ILE A 369 -6.44 -1.04 2.70
N ILE A 370 -5.46 -0.14 2.85
CA ILE A 370 -4.05 -0.47 2.65
C ILE A 370 -3.57 -1.15 3.93
N LYS A 371 -3.63 -2.48 3.95
CA LYS A 371 -2.98 -3.31 4.97
C LYS A 371 -1.60 -3.73 4.43
N ASP A 372 -0.59 -3.54 5.27
CA ASP A 372 0.79 -4.02 5.07
C ASP A 372 1.58 -3.29 3.96
N LEU A 373 2.12 -2.13 4.34
CA LEU A 373 3.00 -1.31 3.50
C LEU A 373 4.46 -1.76 3.66
N SER A 374 5.18 -2.05 2.57
CA SER A 374 6.63 -2.26 2.60
C SER A 374 7.38 -0.92 2.64
N ALA A 375 8.63 -0.91 3.13
CA ALA A 375 9.45 0.30 3.24
C ALA A 375 9.69 0.97 1.87
N ASP A 376 10.01 0.20 0.83
CA ASP A 376 10.26 0.75 -0.50
C ASP A 376 9.00 1.38 -1.10
N VAL A 377 7.85 0.73 -0.93
CA VAL A 377 6.55 1.26 -1.37
C VAL A 377 6.18 2.51 -0.56
N ALA A 378 6.45 2.51 0.74
CA ALA A 378 6.21 3.65 1.64
C ALA A 378 7.03 4.89 1.24
N LEU A 379 8.30 4.69 0.88
CA LEU A 379 9.20 5.78 0.48
C LEU A 379 8.86 6.35 -0.90
N GLY A 380 8.41 5.49 -1.83
CA GLY A 380 7.96 5.90 -3.16
C GLY A 380 6.51 6.39 -3.22
N LEU A 381 5.80 6.46 -2.09
CA LEU A 381 4.38 6.71 -2.08
C LEU A 381 4.06 8.18 -2.41
N ASP A 382 3.42 8.38 -3.55
CA ASP A 382 2.86 9.68 -3.94
C ASP A 382 1.35 9.70 -3.63
N THR A 383 0.98 10.42 -2.57
CA THR A 383 -0.43 10.52 -2.13
C THR A 383 -1.33 11.21 -3.16
N SER A 384 -0.73 12.09 -3.99
CA SER A 384 -1.44 12.85 -5.01
C SER A 384 -1.77 11.96 -6.21
N ALA A 385 -0.83 11.12 -6.64
CA ALA A 385 -1.07 10.10 -7.66
C ALA A 385 -2.16 9.09 -7.26
N LEU A 386 -2.31 8.83 -5.95
CA LEU A 386 -3.32 7.92 -5.41
C LEU A 386 -4.68 8.59 -5.15
N GLY A 387 -4.81 9.90 -5.38
CA GLY A 387 -6.05 10.64 -5.11
C GLY A 387 -6.45 10.65 -3.63
N LEU A 388 -5.50 10.38 -2.72
CA LEU A 388 -5.77 10.30 -1.28
C LEU A 388 -5.94 11.68 -0.65
N ASP A 389 -5.45 12.73 -1.32
CA ASP A 389 -5.46 14.11 -0.82
C ASP A 389 -6.89 14.65 -0.54
N ALA A 390 -7.93 14.08 -1.17
CA ALA A 390 -9.33 14.48 -0.96
C ALA A 390 -10.00 13.82 0.26
N HIS A 391 -9.34 12.84 0.90
CA HIS A 391 -9.94 11.98 1.92
C HIS A 391 -9.09 11.93 3.20
N PRO A 392 -9.37 12.77 4.22
CA PRO A 392 -8.59 12.83 5.46
C PRO A 392 -8.64 11.52 6.23
N SER A 393 -9.76 10.79 6.20
CA SER A 393 -9.85 9.46 6.82
C SER A 393 -8.97 8.41 6.15
N ALA A 394 -8.67 8.56 4.86
CA ALA A 394 -7.76 7.67 4.15
C ALA A 394 -6.30 8.02 4.50
N LEU A 395 -5.97 9.32 4.57
CA LEU A 395 -4.65 9.80 5.01
C LEU A 395 -4.36 9.39 6.46
N ALA A 396 -5.34 9.48 7.37
CA ALA A 396 -5.19 9.05 8.76
C ALA A 396 -4.84 7.55 8.87
N ARG A 397 -5.52 6.69 8.11
CA ARG A 397 -5.21 5.25 8.06
C ARG A 397 -3.83 4.97 7.47
N LEU A 398 -3.42 5.73 6.44
CA LEU A 398 -2.08 5.62 5.88
C LEU A 398 -1.01 6.03 6.92
N ILE A 399 -1.23 7.12 7.66
CA ILE A 399 -0.35 7.54 8.74
C ILE A 399 -0.22 6.44 9.80
N GLU A 400 -1.33 5.82 10.20
CA GLU A 400 -1.31 4.70 11.16
C GLU A 400 -0.47 3.52 10.65
N ALA A 401 -0.67 3.11 9.39
CA ALA A 401 0.12 2.05 8.76
C ALA A 401 1.62 2.38 8.70
N LEU A 402 1.97 3.63 8.38
CA LEU A 402 3.37 4.09 8.34
C LEU A 402 4.01 4.15 9.73
N VAL A 403 3.25 4.52 10.78
CA VAL A 403 3.73 4.49 12.16
C VAL A 403 3.97 3.05 12.63
N GLN A 404 3.11 2.11 12.25
CA GLN A 404 3.35 0.69 12.52
C GLN A 404 4.62 0.20 11.83
N LEU A 405 4.87 0.62 10.58
CA LEU A 405 6.10 0.30 9.85
C LEU A 405 7.35 0.89 10.53
N ASP A 406 7.31 2.13 11.01
CA ASP A 406 8.40 2.74 11.81
C ASP A 406 8.76 1.89 13.02
N SER A 407 7.76 1.42 13.76
CA SER A 407 7.99 0.58 14.96
C SER A 407 8.67 -0.75 14.62
N LYS A 408 8.33 -1.35 13.46
CA LYS A 408 8.95 -2.59 12.97
C LYS A 408 10.42 -2.35 12.58
N LEU A 409 10.70 -1.30 11.82
CA LEU A 409 12.07 -0.94 11.42
C LEU A 409 12.95 -0.62 12.64
N ALA A 410 12.41 0.10 13.63
CA ALA A 410 13.13 0.38 14.88
C ALA A 410 13.48 -0.91 15.65
N GLN A 411 12.55 -1.86 15.73
CA GLN A 411 12.79 -3.14 16.37
C GLN A 411 13.83 -3.98 15.60
N GLU A 412 13.80 -3.94 14.28
CA GLU A 412 14.77 -4.63 13.42
C GLU A 412 16.19 -4.08 13.58
N ALA A 413 16.37 -2.75 13.52
CA ALA A 413 17.66 -2.11 13.77
C ALA A 413 18.21 -2.48 15.16
N LYS A 414 17.35 -2.54 16.17
CA LYS A 414 17.72 -2.99 17.53
C LYS A 414 18.17 -4.45 17.54
N ASN A 415 17.47 -5.34 16.83
CA ASN A 415 17.83 -6.75 16.72
C ASN A 415 19.18 -6.94 16.04
N LEU A 416 19.44 -6.25 14.92
CA LEU A 416 20.73 -6.30 14.20
C LEU A 416 21.89 -5.84 15.09
N ARG A 417 21.74 -4.73 15.83
CA ARG A 417 22.76 -4.26 16.79
C ARG A 417 23.01 -5.26 17.92
N ASN A 418 21.96 -5.91 18.42
CA ASN A 418 22.12 -6.93 19.46
C ASN A 418 22.86 -8.17 18.93
N GLN A 419 22.56 -8.59 17.70
CA GLN A 419 23.28 -9.67 17.03
C GLN A 419 24.76 -9.32 16.80
N ALA A 420 25.05 -8.12 16.31
CA ALA A 420 26.42 -7.63 16.14
C ALA A 420 27.21 -7.69 17.46
N ARG A 421 26.64 -7.17 18.56
CA ARG A 421 27.26 -7.24 19.89
C ARG A 421 27.47 -8.66 20.38
N ALA A 422 26.52 -9.57 20.12
CA ALA A 422 26.65 -10.97 20.50
C ALA A 422 27.80 -11.66 19.74
N LEU A 423 27.96 -11.36 18.44
CA LEU A 423 29.07 -11.87 17.63
C LEU A 423 30.41 -11.29 18.09
N GLU A 424 30.49 -9.99 18.36
CA GLU A 424 31.70 -9.34 18.87
C GLU A 424 32.16 -9.94 20.21
N GLN A 425 31.22 -10.25 21.11
CA GLN A 425 31.53 -10.95 22.37
C GLN A 425 32.05 -12.38 22.14
N LEU A 426 31.51 -13.10 21.16
CA LEU A 426 31.98 -14.44 20.81
C LEU A 426 33.38 -14.40 20.17
N GLU A 427 33.66 -13.40 19.34
CA GLU A 427 34.97 -13.17 18.75
C GLU A 427 36.02 -12.81 19.81
N GLY A 428 35.69 -11.92 20.74
CA GLY A 428 36.57 -11.58 21.87
C GLY A 428 36.88 -12.80 22.76
N ARG A 429 35.89 -13.67 22.99
CA ARG A 429 36.10 -14.95 23.70
C ARG A 429 37.01 -15.90 22.92
N ARG A 430 36.91 -15.95 21.59
CA ARG A 430 37.79 -16.77 20.75
C ARG A 430 39.23 -16.26 20.76
N GLN A 431 39.44 -14.94 20.73
CA GLN A 431 40.77 -14.33 20.79
C GLN A 431 41.45 -14.59 22.14
N THR A 432 40.70 -14.52 23.26
CA THR A 432 41.23 -14.80 24.60
C THR A 432 41.44 -16.30 24.86
N ALA A 433 40.63 -17.17 24.24
CA ALA A 433 40.77 -18.62 24.33
C ALA A 433 41.82 -19.21 23.37
N GLN A 434 42.34 -18.41 22.43
CA GLN A 434 43.40 -18.87 21.55
C GLN A 434 44.67 -19.04 22.42
N PRO A 435 45.13 -20.28 22.67
CA PRO A 435 46.27 -20.51 23.54
C PRO A 435 47.44 -19.71 22.99
N SER A 436 48.02 -18.86 23.83
CA SER A 436 49.22 -18.09 23.48
C SER A 436 50.19 -19.06 22.80
N PRO A 437 50.70 -18.74 21.60
CA PRO A 437 51.56 -19.65 20.87
C PRO A 437 52.65 -20.09 21.83
N SER A 438 52.66 -21.38 22.17
CA SER A 438 53.63 -21.94 23.12
C SER A 438 54.99 -21.38 22.74
N PRO A 439 55.74 -20.79 23.69
CA PRO A 439 57.00 -20.14 23.38
C PRO A 439 57.80 -21.10 22.53
N SER A 440 58.05 -20.69 21.29
CA SER A 440 58.85 -21.38 20.29
C SER A 440 59.95 -22.14 21.00
N ALA A 441 59.79 -23.45 21.10
CA ALA A 441 60.85 -24.32 21.58
C ALA A 441 62.03 -24.00 20.67
N SER A 442 63.08 -23.41 21.26
CA SER A 442 64.25 -22.96 20.54
C SER A 442 64.70 -24.08 19.58
N PRO A 443 65.08 -23.76 18.34
CA PRO A 443 65.50 -24.76 17.38
C PRO A 443 66.73 -25.47 17.93
N SER A 444 66.51 -26.60 18.61
CA SER A 444 67.55 -27.54 18.94
C SER A 444 68.13 -28.02 17.62
N THR A 445 69.40 -27.68 17.47
CA THR A 445 70.32 -27.97 16.38
C THR A 445 70.07 -29.35 15.78
N PRO A 446 69.91 -29.50 14.45
CA PRO A 446 69.85 -30.82 13.85
C PRO A 446 71.24 -31.47 13.93
N ASP A 447 71.38 -32.41 14.86
CA ASP A 447 72.55 -33.26 14.94
C ASP A 447 72.54 -34.24 13.75
N ARG A 448 73.43 -33.90 12.81
CA ARG A 448 74.17 -34.71 11.87
C ARG A 448 73.90 -36.23 11.86
N ALA A 449 73.58 -36.68 10.65
CA ALA A 449 73.92 -37.97 10.04
C ALA A 449 73.14 -39.23 10.44
N ARG A 450 72.41 -39.79 9.46
CA ARG A 450 72.58 -41.19 8.99
C ARG A 450 71.81 -41.44 7.68
N PRO A 451 72.14 -42.50 6.92
CA PRO A 451 72.35 -42.41 5.48
C PRO A 451 71.25 -43.08 4.65
N ARG A 452 71.33 -42.79 3.35
CA ARG A 452 70.82 -43.54 2.21
C ARG A 452 70.52 -45.03 2.49
N GLY A 453 69.25 -45.38 2.35
CA GLY A 453 68.77 -46.61 1.72
C GLY A 453 67.47 -46.22 1.00
N GLY A 454 67.28 -46.36 -0.32
CA GLY A 454 67.86 -47.34 -1.22
C GLY A 454 66.92 -48.53 -1.34
N VAL A 455 65.72 -48.33 -1.90
CA VAL A 455 64.87 -49.36 -2.53
C VAL A 455 63.84 -48.60 -3.38
N SER A 456 63.97 -48.60 -4.72
CA SER A 456 63.50 -49.65 -5.64
C SER A 456 61.97 -49.63 -5.73
N SER A 457 61.41 -48.96 -6.74
CA SER A 457 60.93 -49.57 -8.00
C SER A 457 59.66 -50.39 -7.79
N GLU A 458 58.54 -49.93 -8.33
CA GLU A 458 57.56 -50.69 -9.15
C GLU A 458 56.26 -49.85 -9.25
N GLU A 459 55.89 -49.33 -10.41
CA GLU A 459 55.21 -50.06 -11.49
C GLU A 459 53.74 -50.36 -11.12
N LYS A 460 52.80 -49.57 -11.64
CA LYS A 460 51.87 -49.99 -12.70
C LYS A 460 50.74 -48.98 -12.90
N ASN A 461 50.70 -48.49 -14.13
CA ASN A 461 49.51 -47.97 -14.79
C ASN A 461 48.34 -48.95 -14.67
N LYS A 462 47.16 -48.42 -14.38
CA LYS A 462 45.93 -48.70 -15.14
C LYS A 462 44.92 -47.59 -14.95
#